data_AF-A0A924AA79-F1
#
_entry.id   AF-A0A924AA79-F1
#
_cell.length_a   1.000
_cell.length_b   1.000
_cell.length_c   1.000
_cell.angle_alpha   90.00
_cell.angle_beta   90.00
_cell.angle_gamma   90.00
#
_symmetry.space_group_name_H-M   'P 1'
#
loop_
_entity.id
_entity.type
_entity.pdbx_description
1 polymer ?
#
loop_
_entity_poly.entity_id
_entity_poly.type
_entity_poly.pdbx_seq_one_letter_code
_entity_poly.pdbx_strand_id
1 'polypeptide(L)'
;MKRILPIVLLFAVVLCSCDNGNTTKTDKEKTAAKDSSSNLLVSLATTNTITEMLCQNWENKADIDDGVLSGAGDGDLQIPFRSYVFFDDGSVVINPRDIMKTGKWKLDEKTKRISIVLEDGSKKDVQVNAIGVKSLLLKTGGVKLEKYVADGKKNSVLSDGPFYPANNKWRIKPAHVEDAAAIKKRIIECVNFYSKFFKDNADHGASSISFYGLPSCFKWYAGGISITNKQKLNQKWIDCFYNKEQAVQGQQLLENIIGKKFKWDKTQPRWVRQSADVLLQMADSLK
;
A
#
# COMPACT_ATOMS: atom_id res chain seq x y z
N MET A 1 -21.93 -10.89 62.54
CA MET A 1 -21.08 -12.11 62.51
C MET A 1 -21.92 -13.32 62.87
N LYS A 2 -22.38 -14.10 61.90
CA LYS A 2 -22.74 -15.52 62.04
C LYS A 2 -22.39 -16.18 60.72
N ARG A 3 -21.51 -17.19 60.82
CA ARG A 3 -20.84 -17.89 59.72
C ARG A 3 -21.82 -18.83 59.03
N ILE A 4 -21.83 -18.83 57.70
CA ILE A 4 -22.43 -19.90 56.91
C ILE A 4 -21.27 -20.64 56.24
N LEU A 5 -21.14 -21.92 56.61
CA LEU A 5 -20.18 -22.91 56.14
C LEU A 5 -20.62 -23.42 54.75
N PRO A 6 -19.70 -23.78 53.83
CA PRO A 6 -20.07 -24.16 52.46
C PRO A 6 -20.49 -25.63 52.39
N ILE A 7 -21.53 -25.90 51.61
CA ILE A 7 -21.90 -27.26 51.19
C ILE A 7 -21.17 -27.56 49.89
N VAL A 8 -20.19 -28.44 49.98
CA VAL A 8 -19.63 -29.21 48.87
C VAL A 8 -20.66 -30.24 48.46
N LEU A 9 -21.02 -30.30 47.18
CA LEU A 9 -21.80 -31.40 46.64
C LEU A 9 -21.17 -31.88 45.33
N LEU A 10 -20.65 -33.10 45.43
CA LEU A 10 -19.96 -33.91 44.44
C LEU A 10 -21.00 -34.84 43.80
N PHE A 11 -21.26 -34.74 42.50
CA PHE A 11 -21.93 -35.78 41.70
C PHE A 11 -21.30 -35.72 40.30
N ALA A 12 -20.48 -36.69 39.90
CA ALA A 12 -20.79 -38.07 39.51
C ALA A 12 -20.65 -38.18 38.00
N VAL A 13 -19.60 -38.90 37.62
CA VAL A 13 -19.23 -39.30 36.28
C VAL A 13 -20.33 -40.19 35.69
N VAL A 14 -20.83 -39.83 34.50
CA VAL A 14 -21.56 -40.76 33.64
C VAL A 14 -20.63 -41.14 32.50
N LEU A 15 -20.06 -42.34 32.60
CA LEU A 15 -19.54 -43.08 31.46
C LEU A 15 -20.71 -43.88 30.87
N CYS A 16 -21.09 -43.58 29.64
CA CYS A 16 -21.82 -44.51 28.80
C CYS A 16 -21.08 -44.68 27.47
N SER A 17 -21.00 -45.95 27.12
CA SER A 17 -20.16 -46.57 26.10
C SER A 17 -20.78 -46.47 24.70
N CYS A 18 -19.89 -46.66 23.73
CA CYS A 18 -19.98 -46.64 22.27
C CYS A 18 -21.29 -47.11 21.61
N ASP A 19 -21.65 -46.44 20.51
CA ASP A 19 -22.06 -47.16 19.30
C ASP A 19 -21.54 -46.49 18.01
N ASN A 20 -21.18 -47.34 17.07
CA ASN A 20 -20.41 -47.11 15.85
C ASN A 20 -21.32 -46.54 14.75
N GLY A 21 -21.07 -45.30 14.35
CA GLY A 21 -21.73 -44.66 13.22
C GLY A 21 -20.74 -43.85 12.41
N ASN A 22 -20.07 -44.51 11.47
CA ASN A 22 -19.13 -43.92 10.53
C ASN A 22 -19.86 -42.83 9.71
N THR A 23 -19.78 -41.58 10.17
CA THR A 23 -20.23 -40.41 9.41
C THR A 23 -19.08 -39.42 9.41
N THR A 24 -18.42 -39.38 8.26
CA THR A 24 -17.41 -38.42 7.86
C THR A 24 -17.91 -37.02 8.21
N LYS A 25 -17.38 -36.45 9.29
CA LYS A 25 -17.51 -35.02 9.58
C LYS A 25 -16.77 -34.30 8.47
N THR A 26 -17.53 -33.82 7.50
CA THR A 26 -17.09 -32.81 6.55
C THR A 26 -16.69 -31.62 7.39
N ASP A 27 -15.38 -31.39 7.52
CA ASP A 27 -14.85 -30.13 8.02
C ASP A 27 -15.49 -29.03 7.19
N LYS A 28 -16.37 -28.25 7.82
CA LYS A 28 -16.82 -26.98 7.27
C LYS A 28 -15.62 -26.04 7.35
N GLU A 29 -14.73 -26.22 6.39
CA GLU A 29 -13.83 -25.21 5.89
C GLU A 29 -14.68 -23.96 5.73
N LYS A 30 -14.43 -22.95 6.58
CA LYS A 30 -14.98 -21.61 6.44
C LYS A 30 -14.65 -21.18 5.02
N THR A 31 -15.65 -21.28 4.15
CA THR A 31 -15.58 -20.82 2.79
C THR A 31 -15.38 -19.31 2.92
N ALA A 32 -14.12 -18.88 2.82
CA ALA A 32 -13.81 -17.49 2.55
C ALA A 32 -14.69 -17.12 1.37
N ALA A 33 -15.60 -16.16 1.59
CA ALA A 33 -16.41 -15.61 0.53
C ALA A 33 -15.47 -15.37 -0.65
N LYS A 34 -15.80 -15.98 -1.80
CA LYS A 34 -15.10 -15.75 -3.07
C LYS A 34 -15.20 -14.26 -3.34
N ASP A 35 -14.21 -13.53 -2.83
CA ASP A 35 -13.93 -12.15 -3.18
C ASP A 35 -13.78 -12.22 -4.70
N SER A 36 -14.70 -11.56 -5.41
CA SER A 36 -14.66 -11.44 -6.86
C SER A 36 -13.27 -10.90 -7.20
N SER A 37 -12.33 -11.77 -7.54
CA SER A 37 -10.97 -11.38 -7.91
C SER A 37 -11.17 -10.43 -9.08
N SER A 38 -10.94 -9.16 -8.81
CA SER A 38 -11.10 -8.14 -9.81
C SER A 38 -10.14 -8.52 -10.95
N ASN A 39 -10.58 -8.46 -12.22
CA ASN A 39 -9.73 -8.68 -13.40
C ASN A 39 -8.62 -7.60 -13.54
N LEU A 40 -8.24 -6.97 -12.42
CA LEU A 40 -7.35 -5.84 -12.31
C LEU A 40 -5.90 -6.26 -12.12
N LEU A 41 -5.65 -7.52 -11.72
CA LEU A 41 -4.30 -8.05 -11.58
C LEU A 41 -4.04 -9.16 -12.61
N VAL A 42 -2.87 -9.10 -13.23
CA VAL A 42 -2.34 -10.13 -14.12
C VAL A 42 -1.28 -10.91 -13.35
N SER A 43 -1.41 -12.24 -13.31
CA SER A 43 -0.37 -13.12 -12.78
C SER A 43 0.81 -13.18 -13.75
N LEU A 44 2.02 -13.03 -13.22
CA LEU A 44 3.26 -13.18 -13.96
C LEU A 44 3.81 -14.61 -13.88
N ALA A 45 3.08 -15.58 -13.31
CA ALA A 45 3.58 -16.94 -13.10
C ALA A 45 3.96 -17.68 -14.41
N THR A 46 3.36 -17.29 -15.54
CA THR A 46 3.58 -17.92 -16.85
C THR A 46 4.49 -17.13 -17.77
N THR A 47 4.99 -15.96 -17.36
CA THR A 47 5.91 -15.19 -18.20
C THR A 47 7.30 -15.84 -18.26
N ASN A 48 7.95 -15.70 -19.41
CA ASN A 48 9.33 -16.13 -19.64
C ASN A 48 10.24 -14.96 -20.07
N THR A 49 9.74 -13.72 -20.12
CA THR A 49 10.54 -12.56 -20.52
C THR A 49 10.98 -11.75 -19.31
N ILE A 50 12.24 -11.28 -19.32
CA ILE A 50 12.77 -10.45 -18.22
C ILE A 50 12.00 -9.14 -18.12
N THR A 51 11.66 -8.53 -19.27
CA THR A 51 10.91 -7.28 -19.34
C THR A 51 9.57 -7.38 -18.64
N GLU A 52 8.78 -8.43 -18.88
CA GLU A 52 7.49 -8.61 -18.20
C GLU A 52 7.65 -8.92 -16.71
N MET A 53 8.64 -9.74 -16.33
CA MET A 53 8.94 -10.00 -14.91
C MET A 53 9.30 -8.71 -14.17
N LEU A 54 10.01 -7.78 -14.81
CA LEU A 54 10.37 -6.50 -14.20
C LEU A 54 9.15 -5.62 -13.90
N CYS A 55 8.08 -5.69 -14.70
CA CYS A 55 6.92 -4.81 -14.64
C CYS A 55 5.98 -5.05 -13.45
N GLN A 56 6.49 -4.88 -12.22
CA GLN A 56 5.74 -4.99 -10.95
C GLN A 56 6.40 -4.12 -9.86
N ASN A 57 5.82 -4.12 -8.66
CA ASN A 57 6.39 -3.44 -7.50
C ASN A 57 7.46 -4.31 -6.82
N TRP A 58 8.71 -3.86 -6.90
CA TRP A 58 9.88 -4.49 -6.29
C TRP A 58 10.29 -3.76 -5.02
N GLU A 59 10.24 -4.44 -3.89
CA GLU A 59 10.62 -3.89 -2.59
C GLU A 59 11.91 -4.55 -2.09
N ASN A 60 12.84 -3.76 -1.56
CA ASN A 60 14.11 -4.29 -1.07
C ASN A 60 13.87 -5.21 0.13
N LYS A 61 14.44 -6.42 0.07
CA LYS A 61 14.20 -7.46 1.08
C LYS A 61 14.72 -7.08 2.45
N ALA A 62 15.87 -6.41 2.54
CA ALA A 62 16.43 -5.99 3.83
C ALA A 62 15.52 -4.95 4.50
N ASP A 63 14.99 -4.00 3.74
CA ASP A 63 14.11 -2.95 4.28
C ASP A 63 12.78 -3.54 4.78
N ILE A 64 12.29 -4.64 4.18
CA ILE A 64 11.12 -5.38 4.69
C ILE A 64 11.46 -6.14 5.98
N ASP A 65 12.59 -6.86 5.99
CA ASP A 65 13.00 -7.75 7.08
C ASP A 65 13.40 -7.00 8.36
N ASP A 66 14.03 -5.84 8.20
CA ASP A 66 14.44 -4.97 9.31
C ASP A 66 13.23 -4.34 10.03
N GLY A 67 12.00 -4.73 9.66
CA GLY A 67 10.78 -4.29 10.31
C GLY A 67 10.51 -2.80 10.08
N VAL A 68 11.03 -2.20 9.01
CA VAL A 68 10.75 -0.79 8.65
C VAL A 68 9.25 -0.55 8.55
N LEU A 69 8.50 -1.57 8.09
CA LEU A 69 7.05 -1.53 7.99
C LEU A 69 6.32 -1.66 9.34
N SER A 70 6.98 -2.18 10.38
CA SER A 70 6.42 -2.44 11.72
C SER A 70 6.94 -1.50 12.82
N GLY A 71 8.07 -0.82 12.61
CA GLY A 71 8.80 -0.06 13.64
C GLY A 71 8.61 1.46 13.60
N ALA A 72 7.82 1.99 12.68
CA ALA A 72 7.63 3.43 12.51
C ALA A 72 6.61 4.02 13.49
N GLY A 73 6.85 3.87 14.78
CA GLY A 73 6.23 4.70 15.80
C GLY A 73 7.03 5.98 15.96
N ASP A 74 6.39 7.14 15.69
CA ASP A 74 6.70 8.52 16.13
C ASP A 74 8.16 9.03 16.23
N GLY A 75 9.17 8.29 15.75
CA GLY A 75 10.57 8.68 15.76
C GLY A 75 11.00 9.39 14.47
N ASP A 76 11.89 10.38 14.61
CA ASP A 76 12.44 11.15 13.47
C ASP A 76 13.40 10.35 12.56
N LEU A 77 13.78 9.13 12.94
CA LEU A 77 14.65 8.29 12.14
C LEU A 77 13.89 7.67 10.96
N GLN A 78 14.01 8.29 9.79
CA GLN A 78 13.50 7.73 8.54
C GLN A 78 14.50 6.72 7.97
N ILE A 79 14.14 5.44 8.03
CA ILE A 79 14.88 4.37 7.36
C ILE A 79 14.49 4.42 5.88
N PRO A 80 15.45 4.56 4.95
CA PRO A 80 15.14 4.54 3.53
C PRO A 80 14.41 3.25 3.14
N PHE A 81 13.28 3.38 2.45
CA PHE A 81 12.55 2.24 1.89
C PHE A 81 12.83 2.14 0.40
N ARG A 82 13.80 1.30 0.02
CA ARG A 82 14.26 1.16 -1.36
C ARG A 82 13.30 0.29 -2.15
N SER A 83 12.83 0.82 -3.26
CA SER A 83 11.93 0.08 -4.15
C SER A 83 11.94 0.62 -5.58
N TYR A 84 11.52 -0.22 -6.51
CA TYR A 84 11.31 0.11 -7.92
C TYR A 84 9.92 -0.35 -8.34
N VAL A 85 9.20 0.47 -9.10
CA VAL A 85 7.99 0.06 -9.80
C VAL A 85 8.22 0.31 -11.28
N PHE A 86 8.43 -0.76 -12.03
CA PHE A 86 8.57 -0.69 -13.48
C PHE A 86 7.21 -0.92 -14.15
N PHE A 87 6.94 -0.15 -15.20
CA PHE A 87 5.72 -0.26 -15.99
C PHE A 87 6.05 -0.65 -17.43
N ASP A 88 5.10 -1.30 -18.10
CA ASP A 88 5.27 -1.80 -19.48
C ASP A 88 5.27 -0.69 -20.54
N ASP A 89 4.80 0.51 -20.20
CA ASP A 89 4.97 1.74 -21.00
C ASP A 89 6.38 2.36 -20.91
N GLY A 90 7.32 1.67 -20.25
CA GLY A 90 8.68 2.13 -20.03
C GLY A 90 8.80 3.20 -18.94
N SER A 91 7.74 3.52 -18.20
CA SER A 91 7.82 4.39 -17.02
C SER A 91 8.38 3.63 -15.81
N VAL A 92 9.04 4.35 -14.91
CA VAL A 92 9.53 3.81 -13.63
C VAL A 92 9.28 4.79 -12.50
N VAL A 93 8.94 4.26 -11.32
CA VAL A 93 8.97 4.99 -10.06
C VAL A 93 10.00 4.36 -9.12
N ILE A 94 10.93 5.16 -8.61
CA ILE A 94 11.93 4.77 -7.63
C ILE A 94 11.49 5.29 -6.27
N ASN A 95 11.62 4.44 -5.25
CA ASN A 95 11.29 4.71 -3.85
C ASN A 95 9.90 5.36 -3.67
N PRO A 96 8.81 4.76 -4.20
CA PRO A 96 7.45 5.26 -4.05
C PRO A 96 7.01 5.57 -2.61
N ARG A 97 7.65 4.98 -1.59
CA ARG A 97 7.34 5.22 -0.16
C ARG A 97 8.30 6.18 0.52
N ASP A 98 9.18 6.84 -0.22
CA ASP A 98 10.13 7.79 0.37
C ASP A 98 10.34 9.00 -0.55
N ILE A 99 11.59 9.43 -0.79
CA ILE A 99 11.93 10.44 -1.80
C ILE A 99 11.68 9.82 -3.18
N MET A 100 10.44 9.93 -3.62
CA MET A 100 9.95 9.37 -4.87
C MET A 100 10.60 10.08 -6.07
N LYS A 101 11.11 9.28 -7.01
CA LYS A 101 11.57 9.78 -8.31
C LYS A 101 10.85 9.06 -9.44
N THR A 102 10.50 9.77 -10.48
CA THR A 102 9.86 9.24 -11.69
C THR A 102 10.82 9.36 -12.88
N GLY A 103 10.63 8.50 -13.88
CA GLY A 103 11.47 8.51 -15.07
C GLY A 103 11.05 7.47 -16.10
N LYS A 104 11.97 7.22 -17.04
CA LYS A 104 11.86 6.19 -18.06
C LYS A 104 12.96 5.15 -17.89
N TRP A 105 12.66 3.89 -18.21
CA TRP A 105 13.62 2.79 -18.15
C TRP A 105 13.65 2.01 -19.47
N LYS A 106 14.78 1.35 -19.71
CA LYS A 106 14.97 0.41 -20.82
C LYS A 106 15.89 -0.72 -20.39
N LEU A 107 15.55 -1.96 -20.76
CA LEU A 107 16.40 -3.12 -20.59
C LEU A 107 17.21 -3.39 -21.87
N ASP A 108 18.51 -3.55 -21.73
CA ASP A 108 19.35 -4.26 -22.69
C ASP A 108 19.38 -5.74 -22.31
N GLU A 109 18.70 -6.58 -23.09
CA GLU A 109 18.60 -8.01 -22.82
C GLU A 109 19.91 -8.77 -23.03
N LYS A 110 20.87 -8.24 -23.81
CA LYS A 110 22.16 -8.90 -24.03
C LYS A 110 23.07 -8.70 -22.82
N THR A 111 23.14 -7.47 -22.34
CA THR A 111 23.99 -7.11 -21.19
C THR A 111 23.29 -7.26 -19.85
N LYS A 112 21.97 -7.50 -19.86
CA LYS A 112 21.08 -7.54 -18.68
C LYS A 112 21.19 -6.23 -17.86
N ARG A 113 21.30 -5.09 -18.54
CA ARG A 113 21.40 -3.77 -17.91
C ARG A 113 20.12 -2.97 -18.08
N ILE A 114 19.65 -2.38 -16.99
CA ILE A 114 18.53 -1.45 -16.96
C ILE A 114 19.11 -0.04 -16.94
N SER A 115 18.86 0.72 -18.00
CA SER A 115 19.16 2.15 -18.05
C SER A 115 17.92 2.94 -17.65
N ILE A 116 18.05 3.81 -16.64
CA ILE A 116 16.99 4.68 -16.15
C ILE A 116 17.39 6.14 -16.38
N VAL A 117 16.48 6.92 -16.95
CA VAL A 117 16.59 8.37 -17.09
C VAL A 117 15.46 9.00 -16.29
N LEU A 118 15.81 9.74 -15.24
CA LEU A 118 14.86 10.39 -14.33
C LEU A 118 14.41 11.74 -14.88
N GLU A 119 13.27 12.24 -14.40
CA GLU A 119 12.73 13.56 -14.81
C GLU A 119 13.66 14.73 -14.47
N ASP A 120 14.51 14.59 -13.44
CA ASP A 120 15.57 15.55 -13.10
C ASP A 120 16.79 15.48 -14.05
N GLY A 121 16.75 14.63 -15.08
CA GLY A 121 17.83 14.40 -16.04
C GLY A 121 18.93 13.44 -15.54
N SER A 122 18.90 13.06 -14.26
CA SER A 122 19.88 12.12 -13.71
C SER A 122 19.69 10.72 -14.31
N LYS A 123 20.81 10.00 -14.45
CA LYS A 123 20.84 8.66 -15.03
C LYS A 123 21.21 7.64 -13.97
N LYS A 124 20.57 6.48 -14.01
CA LYS A 124 20.97 5.29 -13.24
C LYS A 124 21.15 4.12 -14.17
N ASP A 125 22.13 3.29 -13.86
CA ASP A 125 22.35 2.02 -14.54
C ASP A 125 22.41 0.91 -13.49
N VAL A 126 21.66 -0.15 -13.73
CA VAL A 126 21.54 -1.27 -12.80
C VAL A 126 21.64 -2.57 -13.57
N GLN A 127 22.49 -3.49 -13.11
CA GLN A 127 22.63 -4.81 -13.74
C GLN A 127 21.68 -5.81 -13.07
N VAL A 128 20.90 -6.55 -13.88
CA VAL A 128 20.10 -7.68 -13.44
C VAL A 128 20.99 -8.91 -13.34
N ASN A 129 21.29 -9.34 -12.12
CA ASN A 129 22.10 -10.52 -11.86
C ASN A 129 21.27 -11.81 -11.88
N ALA A 130 20.05 -11.75 -11.35
CA ALA A 130 19.08 -12.84 -11.43
C ALA A 130 17.67 -12.26 -11.30
N ILE A 131 16.71 -12.87 -11.98
CA ILE A 131 15.30 -12.51 -11.87
C ILE A 131 14.44 -13.77 -11.94
N GLY A 132 13.43 -13.81 -11.10
CA GLY A 132 12.28 -14.68 -11.20
C GLY A 132 11.04 -13.90 -10.81
N VAL A 133 9.88 -14.52 -10.92
CA VAL A 133 8.58 -13.84 -10.73
C VAL A 133 8.46 -13.08 -9.39
N LYS A 134 9.10 -13.57 -8.31
CA LYS A 134 9.01 -12.99 -6.96
C LYS A 134 10.35 -12.54 -6.35
N SER A 135 11.44 -12.66 -7.09
CA SER A 135 12.78 -12.35 -6.58
C SER A 135 13.62 -11.71 -7.67
N LEU A 136 14.29 -10.62 -7.33
CA LEU A 136 15.17 -9.88 -8.22
C LEU A 136 16.48 -9.57 -7.50
N LEU A 137 17.60 -9.90 -8.12
CA LEU A 137 18.94 -9.52 -7.67
C LEU A 137 19.49 -8.45 -8.60
N LEU A 138 19.71 -7.27 -8.06
CA LEU A 138 20.28 -6.13 -8.77
C LEU A 138 21.70 -5.86 -8.27
N LYS A 139 22.58 -5.46 -9.18
CA LYS A 139 23.89 -4.91 -8.86
C LYS A 139 23.91 -3.43 -9.23
N THR A 140 24.00 -2.58 -8.21
CA THR A 140 24.07 -1.12 -8.36
C THR A 140 25.51 -0.66 -8.11
N GLY A 141 26.09 0.13 -9.02
CA GLY A 141 27.38 0.79 -8.79
C GLY A 141 28.58 -0.15 -8.56
N GLY A 142 28.52 -1.40 -9.03
CA GLY A 142 29.67 -2.31 -9.08
C GLY A 142 30.02 -3.10 -7.82
N VAL A 143 29.50 -2.77 -6.63
CA VAL A 143 30.06 -3.27 -5.36
C VAL A 143 29.12 -4.18 -4.55
N LYS A 144 27.79 -3.96 -4.56
CA LYS A 144 26.85 -4.74 -3.72
C LYS A 144 25.68 -5.31 -4.52
N LEU A 145 25.38 -6.58 -4.28
CA LEU A 145 24.16 -7.22 -4.73
C LEU A 145 23.01 -6.89 -3.76
N GLU A 146 21.91 -6.39 -4.30
CA GLU A 146 20.72 -6.04 -3.57
C GLU A 146 19.58 -6.97 -3.98
N LYS A 147 18.89 -7.54 -2.98
CA LYS A 147 17.75 -8.42 -3.20
C LYS A 147 16.46 -7.64 -3.07
N TYR A 148 15.60 -7.81 -4.06
CA TYR A 148 14.25 -7.29 -4.11
C TYR A 148 13.25 -8.43 -4.20
N VAL A 149 12.06 -8.22 -3.63
CA VAL A 149 10.95 -9.16 -3.65
C VAL A 149 9.70 -8.48 -4.20
N ALA A 150 8.83 -9.29 -4.78
CA ALA A 150 7.53 -8.90 -5.28
C ALA A 150 6.57 -10.10 -5.14
N ASP A 151 5.28 -9.88 -5.36
CA ASP A 151 4.27 -10.93 -5.22
C ASP A 151 3.99 -11.69 -6.53
N GLY A 152 4.57 -11.24 -7.65
CA GLY A 152 4.40 -11.85 -8.96
C GLY A 152 3.15 -11.41 -9.70
N LYS A 153 2.59 -10.25 -9.35
CA LYS A 153 1.40 -9.69 -9.99
C LYS A 153 1.65 -8.26 -10.43
N LYS A 154 0.95 -7.85 -11.49
CA LYS A 154 0.91 -6.46 -11.94
C LYS A 154 -0.52 -6.01 -12.21
N ASN A 155 -0.78 -4.71 -12.18
CA ASN A 155 -2.08 -4.20 -12.63
C ASN A 155 -2.26 -4.44 -14.13
N SER A 156 -3.45 -4.86 -14.56
CA SER A 156 -3.81 -5.04 -15.98
C SER A 156 -3.93 -3.69 -16.70
N VAL A 157 -4.24 -2.63 -15.96
CA VAL A 157 -4.30 -1.25 -16.44
C VAL A 157 -3.37 -0.39 -15.60
N LEU A 158 -2.45 0.33 -16.26
CA LEU A 158 -1.45 1.17 -15.60
C LEU A 158 -2.06 2.21 -14.66
N SER A 159 -3.16 2.85 -15.08
CA SER A 159 -3.84 3.88 -14.29
C SER A 159 -4.46 3.35 -13.00
N ASP A 160 -4.59 2.04 -12.83
CA ASP A 160 -5.09 1.45 -11.58
C ASP A 160 -4.00 1.28 -10.53
N GLY A 161 -2.74 1.18 -10.94
CA GLY A 161 -1.60 1.10 -10.03
C GLY A 161 -1.43 2.40 -9.23
N PRO A 162 -1.41 2.35 -7.89
CA PRO A 162 -1.33 3.57 -7.06
C PRO A 162 -0.04 4.33 -7.31
N PHE A 163 1.06 3.63 -7.60
CA PHE A 163 2.37 4.22 -7.84
C PHE A 163 2.64 4.60 -9.30
N TYR A 164 1.66 4.46 -10.20
CA TYR A 164 1.82 4.97 -11.57
C TYR A 164 2.06 6.50 -11.52
N PRO A 165 3.02 7.06 -12.30
CA PRO A 165 3.40 8.48 -12.17
C PRO A 165 2.23 9.46 -12.21
N ALA A 166 1.23 9.21 -13.07
CA ALA A 166 0.05 10.06 -13.18
C ALA A 166 -0.77 10.15 -11.88
N ASN A 167 -0.74 9.12 -11.03
CA ASN A 167 -1.47 9.05 -9.76
C ASN A 167 -0.70 9.70 -8.59
N ASN A 168 0.52 10.19 -8.81
CA ASN A 168 1.41 10.70 -7.76
C ASN A 168 1.76 12.19 -7.91
N LYS A 169 1.12 12.91 -8.84
CA LYS A 169 1.40 14.33 -9.11
C LYS A 169 1.22 15.22 -7.88
N TRP A 170 0.26 14.90 -7.02
CA TRP A 170 -0.01 15.62 -5.77
C TRP A 170 1.16 15.61 -4.77
N ARG A 171 2.14 14.71 -4.95
CA ARG A 171 3.33 14.59 -4.11
C ARG A 171 4.49 15.47 -4.58
N ILE A 172 4.38 16.01 -5.79
CA ILE A 172 5.41 16.87 -6.37
C ILE A 172 5.22 18.26 -5.80
N LYS A 173 6.24 18.75 -5.07
CA LYS A 173 6.26 20.08 -4.48
C LYS A 173 6.11 21.14 -5.59
N PRO A 174 5.11 22.03 -5.53
CA PRO A 174 4.98 23.10 -6.49
C PRO A 174 6.13 24.11 -6.35
N ALA A 175 6.59 24.67 -7.47
CA ALA A 175 7.65 25.68 -7.49
C ALA A 175 7.19 27.07 -7.03
N HIS A 176 5.87 27.30 -7.01
CA HIS A 176 5.24 28.56 -6.65
C HIS A 176 4.01 28.31 -5.77
N VAL A 177 3.56 29.37 -5.11
CA VAL A 177 2.31 29.39 -4.34
C VAL A 177 1.15 28.96 -5.24
N GLU A 178 0.41 27.93 -4.83
CA GLU A 178 -0.81 27.49 -5.49
C GLU A 178 -2.03 28.35 -5.13
N ASP A 179 -3.02 28.47 -6.02
CA ASP A 179 -4.31 29.06 -5.65
C ASP A 179 -5.23 28.03 -4.97
N ALA A 180 -6.40 28.47 -4.49
CA ALA A 180 -7.36 27.61 -3.82
C ALA A 180 -7.85 26.44 -4.70
N ALA A 181 -7.96 26.64 -6.01
CA ALA A 181 -8.40 25.60 -6.93
C ALA A 181 -7.32 24.53 -7.15
N ALA A 182 -6.06 24.94 -7.26
CA ALA A 182 -4.90 24.07 -7.37
C ALA A 182 -4.71 23.23 -6.09
N ILE A 183 -4.83 23.84 -4.90
CA ILE A 183 -4.79 23.11 -3.62
C ILE A 183 -5.94 22.09 -3.55
N LYS A 184 -7.16 22.50 -3.92
CA LYS A 184 -8.33 21.60 -3.97
C LYS A 184 -8.08 20.41 -4.90
N LYS A 185 -7.53 20.65 -6.10
CA LYS A 185 -7.16 19.61 -7.05
C LYS A 185 -6.10 18.66 -6.47
N ARG A 186 -5.05 19.18 -5.83
CA ARG A 186 -4.02 18.38 -5.15
C ARG A 186 -4.61 17.46 -4.08
N ILE A 187 -5.59 17.95 -3.30
CA ILE A 187 -6.30 17.15 -2.32
C ILE A 187 -7.14 16.05 -2.97
N ILE A 188 -7.86 16.35 -4.06
CA ILE A 188 -8.60 15.32 -4.82
C ILE A 188 -7.65 14.23 -5.32
N GLU A 189 -6.50 14.61 -5.89
CA GLU A 189 -5.48 13.68 -6.37
C GLU A 189 -4.89 12.83 -5.23
N CYS A 190 -4.65 13.42 -4.06
CA CYS A 190 -4.20 12.71 -2.85
C CYS A 190 -5.22 11.66 -2.37
N VAL A 191 -6.49 12.04 -2.27
CA VAL A 191 -7.56 11.11 -1.86
C VAL A 191 -7.73 9.98 -2.88
N ASN A 192 -7.67 10.28 -4.17
CA ASN A 192 -7.70 9.27 -5.24
C ASN A 192 -6.52 8.31 -5.17
N PHE A 193 -5.32 8.81 -4.90
CA PHE A 193 -4.14 7.96 -4.67
C PHE A 193 -4.39 6.99 -3.52
N TYR A 194 -4.88 7.46 -2.38
CA TYR A 194 -5.15 6.57 -1.25
C TYR A 194 -6.26 5.57 -1.56
N SER A 195 -7.33 5.97 -2.26
CA SER A 195 -8.36 5.03 -2.72
C SER A 195 -7.75 3.89 -3.57
N LYS A 196 -6.90 4.23 -4.55
CA LYS A 196 -6.18 3.25 -5.36
C LYS A 196 -5.23 2.39 -4.53
N PHE A 197 -4.52 2.99 -3.59
CA PHE A 197 -3.56 2.28 -2.73
C PHE A 197 -4.27 1.24 -1.85
N PHE A 198 -5.40 1.61 -1.24
CA PHE A 198 -6.24 0.67 -0.49
C PHE A 198 -6.78 -0.45 -1.39
N LYS A 199 -7.31 -0.08 -2.56
CA LYS A 199 -7.87 -1.02 -3.52
C LYS A 199 -6.82 -2.05 -3.98
N ASP A 200 -5.64 -1.58 -4.38
CA ASP A 200 -4.51 -2.39 -4.81
C ASP A 200 -4.07 -3.37 -3.71
N ASN A 201 -3.89 -2.90 -2.47
CA ASN A 201 -3.58 -3.79 -1.35
C ASN A 201 -4.69 -4.85 -1.11
N ALA A 202 -5.98 -4.49 -1.22
CA ALA A 202 -7.07 -5.45 -1.11
C ALA A 202 -7.01 -6.51 -2.22
N ASP A 203 -6.81 -6.09 -3.47
CA ASP A 203 -6.73 -6.97 -4.65
C ASP A 203 -5.50 -7.91 -4.56
N HIS A 204 -4.41 -7.44 -3.95
CA HIS A 204 -3.23 -8.26 -3.64
C HIS A 204 -3.43 -9.20 -2.43
N GLY A 205 -4.58 -9.17 -1.77
CA GLY A 205 -4.91 -10.07 -0.66
C GLY A 205 -4.45 -9.60 0.72
N ALA A 206 -4.01 -8.34 0.86
CA ALA A 206 -3.55 -7.82 2.13
C ALA A 206 -4.70 -7.73 3.16
N SER A 207 -4.42 -8.14 4.40
CA SER A 207 -5.31 -8.00 5.55
C SER A 207 -5.00 -6.75 6.40
N SER A 208 -3.78 -6.24 6.26
CA SER A 208 -3.29 -4.99 6.84
C SER A 208 -2.52 -4.20 5.78
N ILE A 209 -2.38 -2.89 6.00
CA ILE A 209 -1.63 -2.00 5.10
C ILE A 209 -0.59 -1.27 5.92
N SER A 210 0.66 -1.28 5.44
CA SER A 210 1.66 -0.33 5.93
C SER A 210 1.57 0.97 5.14
N PHE A 211 1.39 2.07 5.87
CA PHE A 211 1.45 3.43 5.34
C PHE A 211 2.85 4.05 5.50
N TYR A 212 3.84 3.24 5.89
CA TYR A 212 5.19 3.72 6.15
C TYR A 212 5.72 4.54 4.99
N GLY A 213 6.28 5.70 5.36
CA GLY A 213 6.97 6.61 4.47
C GLY A 213 6.09 7.38 3.47
N LEU A 214 4.80 7.06 3.35
CA LEU A 214 3.88 7.81 2.50
C LEU A 214 3.51 9.17 3.15
N PRO A 215 3.54 10.28 2.39
CA PRO A 215 3.04 11.58 2.87
C PRO A 215 1.56 11.50 3.20
N SER A 216 1.17 11.79 4.45
CA SER A 216 -0.24 11.68 4.85
C SER A 216 -0.59 12.68 5.94
N CYS A 217 -1.79 13.23 5.87
CA CYS A 217 -2.48 13.80 7.04
C CYS A 217 -3.66 12.94 7.51
N PHE A 218 -3.85 11.74 6.97
CA PHE A 218 -4.83 10.78 7.46
C PHE A 218 -4.28 9.95 8.62
N LYS A 219 -5.18 9.56 9.52
CA LYS A 219 -4.99 8.50 10.51
C LYS A 219 -5.94 7.36 10.15
N TRP A 220 -5.38 6.18 10.03
CA TRP A 220 -6.07 5.00 9.55
C TRP A 220 -6.40 4.06 10.70
N TYR A 221 -7.66 3.63 10.78
CA TYR A 221 -8.15 2.65 11.73
C TYR A 221 -8.94 1.58 10.98
N ALA A 222 -9.04 0.38 11.55
CA ALA A 222 -9.93 -0.63 11.02
C ALA A 222 -11.39 -0.09 11.07
N GLY A 223 -11.94 0.25 9.91
CA GLY A 223 -13.27 0.83 9.79
C GLY A 223 -13.38 2.33 10.10
N GLY A 224 -12.27 3.07 10.10
CA GLY A 224 -12.29 4.51 10.39
C GLY A 224 -11.15 5.28 9.74
N ILE A 225 -11.44 6.52 9.35
CA ILE A 225 -10.49 7.48 8.80
C ILE A 225 -10.65 8.77 9.60
N SER A 226 -9.57 9.30 10.15
CA SER A 226 -9.57 10.64 10.75
C SER A 226 -8.42 11.48 10.19
N ILE A 227 -8.43 12.78 10.46
CA ILE A 227 -7.42 13.72 9.96
C ILE A 227 -6.51 14.14 11.13
N THR A 228 -5.21 14.14 10.87
CA THR A 228 -4.19 14.66 11.79
C THR A 228 -4.40 16.15 11.96
N ASN A 229 -4.44 16.57 13.23
CA ASN A 229 -4.54 17.95 13.62
C ASN A 229 -3.43 18.80 12.98
N LYS A 230 -3.77 20.02 12.53
CA LYS A 230 -2.88 20.93 11.79
C LYS A 230 -1.54 21.25 12.49
N GLN A 231 -1.49 21.20 13.82
CA GLN A 231 -0.25 21.41 14.58
C GLN A 231 0.69 20.19 14.58
N LYS A 232 0.19 19.01 14.20
CA LYS A 232 0.92 17.72 14.19
C LYS A 232 1.16 17.19 12.77
N LEU A 233 1.08 18.05 11.75
CA LEU A 233 1.39 17.66 10.38
C LEU A 233 2.86 17.25 10.26
N ASN A 234 3.11 16.06 9.71
CA ASN A 234 4.47 15.59 9.47
C ASN A 234 5.11 16.34 8.28
N GLN A 235 6.45 16.35 8.25
CA GLN A 235 7.19 17.06 7.21
C GLN A 235 6.93 16.49 5.80
N LYS A 236 6.77 15.17 5.66
CA LYS A 236 6.46 14.54 4.35
C LYS A 236 5.19 15.10 3.72
N TRP A 237 4.14 15.32 4.53
CA TRP A 237 2.92 15.99 4.09
C TRP A 237 3.19 17.43 3.67
N ILE A 238 3.90 18.19 4.50
CA ILE A 238 4.23 19.60 4.22
C ILE A 238 5.02 19.74 2.92
N ASP A 239 5.94 18.81 2.65
CA ASP A 239 6.78 18.80 1.45
C ASP A 239 6.00 18.53 0.16
N CYS A 240 4.74 18.10 0.23
CA CYS A 240 3.86 17.99 -0.93
C CYS A 240 3.27 19.34 -1.40
N PHE A 241 3.45 20.41 -0.61
CA PHE A 241 2.92 21.74 -0.86
C PHE A 241 4.05 22.77 -0.95
N TYR A 242 3.75 23.95 -1.49
CA TYR A 242 4.75 25.03 -1.60
C TYR A 242 5.35 25.38 -0.24
N ASN A 243 4.47 25.56 0.77
CA ASN A 243 4.81 25.91 2.14
C ASN A 243 3.83 25.27 3.14
N LYS A 244 4.08 25.50 4.44
CA LYS A 244 3.28 24.94 5.53
C LYS A 244 1.86 25.49 5.55
N GLU A 245 1.68 26.76 5.18
CA GLU A 245 0.38 27.42 5.15
C GLU A 245 -0.56 26.71 4.15
N GLN A 246 -0.07 26.38 2.97
CA GLN A 246 -0.82 25.63 1.96
C GLN A 246 -1.07 24.17 2.37
N ALA A 247 -0.11 23.54 3.06
CA ALA A 247 -0.31 22.21 3.63
C ALA A 247 -1.43 22.19 4.68
N VAL A 248 -1.58 23.27 5.47
CA VAL A 248 -2.68 23.44 6.41
C VAL A 248 -4.00 23.71 5.69
N GLN A 249 -4.02 24.52 4.62
CA GLN A 249 -5.22 24.72 3.80
C GLN A 249 -5.72 23.39 3.19
N GLY A 250 -4.80 22.58 2.67
CA GLY A 250 -5.11 21.25 2.15
C GLY A 250 -5.67 20.31 3.22
N GLN A 251 -5.08 20.32 4.41
CA GLN A 251 -5.56 19.54 5.56
C GLN A 251 -6.98 19.98 6.00
N GLN A 252 -7.27 21.28 5.99
CA GLN A 252 -8.60 21.81 6.34
C GLN A 252 -9.69 21.37 5.35
N LEU A 253 -9.37 21.27 4.06
CA LEU A 253 -10.30 20.71 3.07
C LEU A 253 -10.69 19.27 3.42
N LEU A 254 -9.72 18.48 3.91
CA LEU A 254 -9.96 17.11 4.36
C LEU A 254 -10.74 17.05 5.69
N GLU A 255 -10.44 17.93 6.65
CA GLU A 255 -11.24 18.04 7.89
C GLU A 255 -12.71 18.41 7.59
N ASN A 256 -12.94 19.31 6.62
CA ASN A 256 -14.30 19.70 6.25
C ASN A 256 -15.05 18.55 5.55
N ILE A 257 -14.35 17.69 4.81
CA ILE A 257 -14.99 16.57 4.11
C ILE A 257 -15.23 15.36 5.00
N ILE A 258 -14.35 15.07 5.96
CA ILE A 258 -14.43 13.88 6.82
C ILE A 258 -15.70 13.87 7.69
N GLY A 259 -16.25 15.05 8.01
CA GLY A 259 -17.50 15.21 8.76
C GLY A 259 -18.78 14.87 7.96
N LYS A 260 -18.68 14.67 6.65
CA LYS A 260 -19.82 14.28 5.80
C LYS A 260 -20.17 12.79 6.01
N LYS A 261 -21.42 12.43 5.71
CA LYS A 261 -21.88 11.04 5.75
C LYS A 261 -21.45 10.32 4.48
N PHE A 262 -20.67 9.25 4.62
CA PHE A 262 -20.29 8.35 3.54
C PHE A 262 -20.98 6.99 3.70
N LYS A 263 -21.22 6.32 2.58
CA LYS A 263 -21.80 4.98 2.56
C LYS A 263 -20.70 3.95 2.78
N TRP A 264 -20.80 3.21 3.87
CA TRP A 264 -19.95 2.06 4.17
C TRP A 264 -20.67 0.79 3.75
N ASP A 265 -20.06 -0.01 2.87
CA ASP A 265 -20.59 -1.34 2.54
C ASP A 265 -20.37 -2.30 3.71
N LYS A 266 -21.38 -2.42 4.57
CA LYS A 266 -21.36 -3.31 5.74
C LYS A 266 -21.30 -4.81 5.36
N THR A 267 -21.57 -5.17 4.10
CA THR A 267 -21.51 -6.55 3.62
C THR A 267 -20.10 -6.97 3.22
N GLN A 268 -19.21 -6.01 2.92
CA GLN A 268 -17.81 -6.25 2.62
C GLN A 268 -17.01 -6.47 3.92
N PRO A 269 -16.55 -7.69 4.24
CA PRO A 269 -15.85 -7.95 5.50
C PRO A 269 -14.43 -7.35 5.56
N ARG A 270 -13.84 -6.99 4.42
CA ARG A 270 -12.47 -6.45 4.36
C ARG A 270 -12.49 -4.93 4.49
N TRP A 271 -12.14 -4.43 5.67
CA TRP A 271 -12.07 -2.99 5.96
C TRP A 271 -11.20 -2.20 4.96
N VAL A 272 -10.16 -2.85 4.42
CA VAL A 272 -9.30 -2.29 3.38
C VAL A 272 -10.10 -1.91 2.13
N ARG A 273 -10.99 -2.81 1.67
CA ARG A 273 -11.82 -2.57 0.50
C ARG A 273 -12.88 -1.51 0.78
N GLN A 274 -13.53 -1.58 1.94
CA GLN A 274 -14.48 -0.55 2.38
C GLN A 274 -13.84 0.85 2.39
N SER A 275 -12.61 0.96 2.88
CA SER A 275 -11.88 2.23 2.97
C SER A 275 -11.58 2.80 1.58
N ALA A 276 -11.25 1.96 0.59
CA ALA A 276 -11.06 2.39 -0.79
C ALA A 276 -12.31 3.09 -1.36
N ASP A 277 -13.48 2.50 -1.14
CA ASP A 277 -14.76 3.00 -1.66
C ASP A 277 -15.20 4.29 -0.93
N VAL A 278 -14.93 4.40 0.37
CA VAL A 278 -15.19 5.63 1.14
C VAL A 278 -14.27 6.77 0.67
N LEU A 279 -12.98 6.50 0.45
CA LEU A 279 -12.06 7.49 -0.09
C LEU A 279 -12.50 7.98 -1.48
N LEU A 280 -13.01 7.09 -2.33
CA LEU A 280 -13.55 7.51 -3.63
C LEU A 280 -14.75 8.46 -3.47
N GLN A 281 -15.67 8.16 -2.56
CA GLN A 281 -16.79 9.06 -2.24
C GLN A 281 -16.31 10.41 -1.67
N MET A 282 -15.22 10.42 -0.88
CA MET A 282 -14.61 11.66 -0.39
C MET A 282 -14.05 12.50 -1.55
N ALA A 283 -13.34 11.87 -2.50
CA ALA A 283 -12.79 12.54 -3.68
C ALA A 283 -13.90 13.13 -4.56
N ASP A 284 -15.01 12.41 -4.74
CA ASP A 284 -16.17 12.90 -5.48
C ASP A 284 -16.87 14.06 -4.77
N SER A 285 -16.97 14.00 -3.44
CA SER A 285 -17.58 15.07 -2.63
C SER A 285 -16.73 16.35 -2.57
N LEU A 286 -15.47 16.26 -3.00
CA LEU A 286 -14.55 17.38 -3.17
C LEU A 286 -14.61 17.98 -4.56
N LYS A 287 -15.26 17.39 -5.57
CA LYS A 287 -15.39 18.01 -6.90
C LYS A 287 -16.39 19.17 -6.82
#